data_AF-A0AAE3F5Y6-F1
#
_entry.id   AF-A0AAE3F5Y6-F1
#
_cell.length_a   1.000
_cell.length_b   1.000
_cell.length_c   1.000
_cell.angle_alpha   90.00
_cell.angle_beta   90.00
_cell.angle_gamma   90.00
#
_symmetry.space_group_name_H-M   'P 1'
#
loop_
_entity.id
_entity.type
_entity.pdbx_description
1 polymer ?
#
loop_
_entity_poly.entity_id
_entity_poly.type
_entity_poly.pdbx_seq_one_letter_code
_entity_poly.pdbx_strand_id
1 'polypeptide(L)'
;MSKEVYRSFEGKLDVDCRDGYIILELKDFWEIRFLTVDGSDDMVRIRKEFLSENDFSNEDKINDLYVSIYFNWGDFGQCWFNGKWYGYDTICKIQRKNKDDNWQRYI
;
A
#
# COMPACT_ATOMS: atom_id res chain seq x y z
N MET A 1 11.32 -14.29 5.28
CA MET A 1 10.57 -13.83 6.46
C MET A 1 10.42 -12.33 6.34
N SER A 2 9.21 -11.80 6.46
CA SER A 2 8.97 -10.35 6.57
C SER A 2 9.28 -9.90 8.00
N LYS A 3 9.98 -8.78 8.16
CA LYS A 3 10.33 -8.20 9.47
C LYS A 3 9.56 -6.90 9.65
N GLU A 4 8.86 -6.73 10.78
CA GLU A 4 8.28 -5.42 11.13
C GLU A 4 9.42 -4.44 11.46
N VAL A 5 9.40 -3.29 10.79
CA VAL A 5 10.43 -2.24 10.95
C VAL A 5 9.84 -0.94 11.51
N TYR A 6 8.53 -0.75 11.39
CA TYR A 6 7.84 0.43 11.91
C TYR A 6 6.37 0.13 12.20
N ARG A 7 5.81 0.88 13.15
CA ARG A 7 4.40 0.93 13.49
C ARG A 7 4.05 2.36 13.92
N SER A 8 2.93 2.88 13.42
CA SER A 8 2.51 4.27 13.69
C SER A 8 1.83 4.48 15.05
N PHE A 9 1.70 3.43 15.86
CA PHE A 9 0.98 3.42 17.13
C PHE A 9 1.68 2.54 18.16
N GLU A 10 1.45 2.82 19.44
CA GLU A 10 1.95 1.99 20.53
C GLU A 10 0.94 0.90 20.89
N GLY A 11 1.40 -0.33 21.12
CA GLY A 11 0.53 -1.42 21.56
C GLY A 11 -0.50 -1.85 20.51
N LYS A 12 -1.78 -1.61 20.79
CA LYS A 12 -2.91 -2.02 19.95
C LYS A 12 -3.81 -0.81 19.69
N LEU A 13 -4.41 -0.78 18.51
CA LEU A 13 -5.47 0.19 18.19
C LEU A 13 -6.66 0.00 19.13
N ASP A 14 -7.28 1.11 19.51
CA ASP A 14 -8.44 1.17 20.39
C ASP A 14 -9.38 2.33 19.99
N VAL A 15 -10.38 2.65 20.81
CA VAL A 15 -11.36 3.69 20.49
C VAL A 15 -10.76 5.10 20.42
N ASP A 16 -9.62 5.32 21.07
CA ASP A 16 -8.92 6.61 21.13
C ASP A 16 -7.84 6.70 20.04
N CYS A 17 -7.32 5.55 19.56
CA CYS A 17 -6.40 5.42 18.43
C CYS A 17 -6.93 4.36 17.46
N ARG A 18 -7.89 4.76 16.60
CA ARG A 18 -8.67 3.82 15.79
C ARG A 18 -7.94 3.27 14.58
N ASP A 19 -7.02 4.05 14.02
CA ASP A 19 -6.37 3.79 12.75
C ASP A 19 -4.85 3.90 12.89
N GLY A 20 -4.13 3.16 12.05
CA GLY A 20 -2.69 3.24 11.96
C GLY A 20 -2.15 2.32 10.88
N TYR A 21 -0.83 2.13 10.85
CA TYR A 21 -0.22 1.19 9.92
C TYR A 21 1.03 0.55 10.50
N ILE A 22 1.38 -0.61 9.94
CA ILE A 22 2.67 -1.25 10.14
C ILE A 22 3.42 -1.31 8.82
N ILE A 23 4.75 -1.21 8.88
CA ILE A 23 5.63 -1.39 7.74
C ILE A 23 6.46 -2.64 7.94
N LEU A 24 6.38 -3.53 6.97
CA LEU A 24 7.16 -4.76 6.91
C LEU A 24 8.24 -4.63 5.84
N GLU A 25 9.46 -5.03 6.20
CA GLU A 25 10.55 -5.15 5.26
C GLU A 25 10.39 -6.40 4.38
N LEU A 26 10.37 -6.17 3.07
CA LEU A 26 10.58 -7.17 2.04
C LEU A 26 11.89 -6.84 1.30
N LYS A 27 12.31 -7.74 0.40
CA LYS A 27 13.58 -7.58 -0.34
C LYS A 27 13.63 -6.24 -1.09
N ASP A 28 12.67 -6.01 -1.97
CA ASP A 28 12.63 -4.86 -2.89
C ASP A 28 11.53 -3.84 -2.52
N PHE A 29 10.72 -4.15 -1.50
CA PHE A 29 9.55 -3.37 -1.12
C PHE A 29 9.48 -3.12 0.39
N TRP A 30 8.77 -2.06 0.74
CA TRP A 30 8.09 -1.90 2.03
C TRP A 30 6.64 -2.32 1.85
N GLU A 31 6.19 -3.33 2.60
CA GLU A 31 4.77 -3.68 2.65
C GLU A 31 4.13 -2.91 3.80
N ILE A 32 3.23 -1.99 3.46
CA ILE A 32 2.45 -1.21 4.40
C ILE A 32 1.09 -1.88 4.54
N ARG A 33 0.71 -2.17 5.78
CA ARG A 33 -0.61 -2.65 6.13
C ARG A 33 -1.30 -1.57 6.94
N PHE A 34 -2.31 -0.95 6.35
CA PHE A 34 -3.19 -0.03 7.06
C PHE A 34 -4.07 -0.86 7.97
N LEU A 35 -4.27 -0.43 9.21
CA LEU A 35 -4.97 -1.16 10.26
C LEU A 35 -6.02 -0.24 10.84
N THR A 36 -7.20 -0.79 11.08
CA THR A 36 -8.27 -0.13 11.84
C THR A 36 -8.74 -1.07 12.95
N VAL A 37 -9.36 -0.52 13.99
CA VAL A 37 -10.04 -1.32 15.04
C VAL A 37 -11.11 -2.27 14.49
N ASP A 38 -11.71 -1.93 13.35
CA ASP A 38 -12.77 -2.71 12.71
C ASP A 38 -12.21 -3.80 11.75
N GLY A 39 -10.89 -3.86 11.58
CA GLY A 39 -10.18 -4.76 10.67
C GLY A 39 -9.48 -4.03 9.52
N SER A 40 -8.72 -4.77 8.71
CA SER A 40 -7.95 -4.22 7.59
C SER A 40 -8.01 -5.13 6.38
N ASP A 41 -8.29 -4.54 5.23
CA ASP A 41 -8.16 -5.16 3.92
C ASP A 41 -7.12 -4.43 3.04
N ASP A 42 -6.74 -3.21 3.40
CA ASP A 42 -5.89 -2.35 2.57
C ASP A 42 -4.41 -2.58 2.87
N MET A 43 -3.71 -3.01 1.82
CA MET A 43 -2.27 -3.21 1.84
C MET A 43 -1.65 -2.68 0.56
N VAL A 44 -0.44 -2.13 0.70
CA VAL A 44 0.34 -1.65 -0.43
C VAL A 44 1.80 -2.04 -0.26
N ARG A 45 2.46 -2.32 -1.38
CA ARG A 45 3.90 -2.49 -1.43
C ARG A 45 4.50 -1.32 -2.16
N ILE A 46 5.33 -0.55 -1.50
CA ILE A 46 6.06 0.58 -2.08
C ILE A 46 7.50 0.14 -2.35
N ARG A 47 8.04 0.40 -3.53
CA ARG A 47 9.45 0.09 -3.82
C ARG A 47 10.34 0.93 -2.91
N LYS A 48 11.41 0.33 -2.37
CA LYS A 48 12.26 0.99 -1.37
C LYS A 48 12.87 2.33 -1.83
N GLU A 49 13.06 2.51 -3.13
CA GLU A 49 13.57 3.75 -3.73
C GLU A 49 12.63 4.96 -3.60
N PHE A 50 11.32 4.75 -3.39
CA PHE A 50 10.33 5.83 -3.28
C PHE A 50 9.97 6.21 -1.84
N LEU A 51 10.34 5.39 -0.84
CA LEU A 51 10.07 5.65 0.56
C LEU A 51 11.32 5.32 1.40
N SER A 52 11.95 6.37 1.92
CA SER A 52 13.07 6.26 2.85
C SER A 52 12.59 5.85 4.23
N GLU A 53 13.43 5.18 5.02
CA GLU A 53 13.12 4.83 6.42
C GLU A 53 12.85 6.07 7.28
N ASN A 54 13.47 7.20 6.97
CA ASN A 54 13.23 8.48 7.66
C ASN A 54 11.81 9.04 7.42
N ASP A 55 11.12 8.54 6.39
CA ASP A 55 9.76 8.94 6.05
C ASP A 55 8.70 7.96 6.58
N PHE A 56 9.09 6.95 7.36
CA PHE A 56 8.14 5.95 7.86
C PHE A 56 7.08 6.52 8.79
N SER A 57 7.34 7.66 9.45
CA SER A 57 6.34 8.38 10.25
C SER A 57 5.60 9.46 9.46
N ASN A 58 5.91 9.63 8.16
CA ASN A 58 5.28 10.64 7.31
C ASN A 58 4.05 10.03 6.61
N GLU A 59 2.92 10.09 7.31
CA GLU A 59 1.66 9.51 6.86
C GLU A 59 1.18 10.13 5.53
N ASP A 60 1.31 11.45 5.36
CA ASP A 60 0.91 12.13 4.12
C ASP A 60 1.65 11.56 2.90
N LYS A 61 2.97 11.37 3.02
CA LYS A 61 3.78 10.78 1.95
C LYS A 61 3.40 9.34 1.65
N ILE A 62 3.09 8.55 2.68
CA ILE A 62 2.64 7.17 2.52
C ILE A 62 1.28 7.14 1.80
N ASN A 63 0.36 8.01 2.17
CA ASN A 63 -0.96 8.13 1.55
C ASN A 63 -0.87 8.58 0.08
N ASP A 64 -0.01 9.56 -0.23
CA ASP A 64 0.23 9.99 -1.61
C ASP A 64 0.75 8.84 -2.50
N LEU A 65 1.68 8.05 -1.99
CA LEU A 65 2.20 6.87 -2.68
C LEU A 65 1.13 5.78 -2.82
N TYR A 66 0.34 5.53 -1.78
CA TYR A 66 -0.78 4.60 -1.81
C TYR A 66 -1.78 4.94 -2.92
N VAL A 67 -2.26 6.19 -2.93
CA VAL A 67 -3.18 6.71 -3.95
C VAL A 67 -2.58 6.58 -5.34
N SER A 68 -1.32 6.99 -5.51
CA SER A 68 -0.61 6.92 -6.79
C SER A 68 -0.49 5.49 -7.32
N ILE A 69 -0.25 4.50 -6.45
CA ILE A 69 -0.21 3.08 -6.82
C ILE A 69 -1.62 2.57 -7.15
N TYR A 70 -2.60 2.89 -6.31
CA TYR A 70 -3.98 2.40 -6.45
C TYR A 70 -4.64 2.86 -7.78
N PHE A 71 -4.38 4.10 -8.18
CA PHE A 71 -4.86 4.68 -9.45
C PHE A 71 -3.87 4.53 -10.61
N ASN A 72 -2.76 3.80 -10.43
CA ASN A 72 -1.79 3.50 -11.46
C ASN A 72 -1.12 4.74 -12.11
N TRP A 73 -0.82 5.76 -11.32
CA TRP A 73 -0.18 7.01 -11.77
C TRP A 73 1.35 6.90 -11.92
N GLY A 74 1.93 5.76 -11.57
CA GLY A 74 3.34 5.45 -11.79
C GLY A 74 3.75 4.09 -11.22
N ASP A 75 4.93 3.59 -11.62
CA ASP A 75 5.49 2.34 -11.12
C ASP A 75 6.15 2.51 -9.74
N PHE A 76 5.35 2.94 -8.76
CA PHE A 76 5.81 3.13 -7.40
C PHE A 76 5.76 1.84 -6.56
N GLY A 77 5.04 0.83 -7.04
CA GLY A 77 4.76 -0.35 -6.23
C GLY A 77 3.63 -1.26 -6.72
N GLN A 78 2.96 -1.89 -5.76
CA GLN A 78 1.87 -2.85 -5.96
C GLN A 78 0.75 -2.60 -4.95
N CYS A 79 -0.50 -2.60 -5.38
CA CYS A 79 -1.66 -2.59 -4.48
C CYS A 79 -2.21 -4.00 -4.28
N TRP A 80 -2.77 -4.26 -3.11
CA TRP A 80 -3.57 -5.45 -2.85
C TRP A 80 -5.02 -5.19 -3.24
N PHE A 81 -5.58 -6.08 -4.05
CA PHE A 81 -6.99 -6.01 -4.44
C PHE A 81 -7.53 -7.42 -4.68
N ASN A 82 -8.71 -7.73 -4.14
CA ASN A 82 -9.40 -9.00 -4.32
C ASN A 82 -8.50 -10.26 -4.15
N GLY A 83 -7.68 -10.26 -3.09
CA GLY A 83 -6.82 -11.40 -2.75
C GLY A 83 -5.52 -11.54 -3.58
N LYS A 84 -5.16 -10.53 -4.38
CA LYS A 84 -3.97 -10.56 -5.24
C LYS A 84 -3.22 -9.22 -5.25
N TRP A 85 -1.93 -9.29 -5.55
CA TRP A 85 -1.09 -8.12 -5.77
C TRP A 85 -1.12 -7.68 -7.23
N TYR A 86 -1.36 -6.40 -7.47
CA TYR A 86 -1.37 -5.77 -8.78
C TYR A 86 -0.28 -4.70 -8.85
N GLY A 87 0.69 -4.90 -9.74
CA GLY A 87 1.71 -3.89 -10.06
C GLY A 87 1.39 -3.11 -11.33
N TYR A 88 2.15 -2.05 -11.56
CA TYR A 88 1.96 -1.09 -12.66
C TYR A 88 1.69 -1.73 -14.03
N ASP A 89 2.59 -2.60 -14.50
CA ASP A 89 2.47 -3.26 -15.81
C ASP A 89 1.19 -4.10 -15.95
N THR A 90 0.74 -4.71 -14.86
CA THR A 90 -0.48 -5.54 -14.85
C THR A 90 -1.71 -4.66 -14.99
N ILE A 91 -1.76 -3.57 -14.22
CA ILE A 91 -2.85 -2.60 -14.28
C ILE A 91 -2.89 -1.93 -15.65
N CYS A 92 -1.75 -1.47 -16.19
CA CYS A 92 -1.66 -0.91 -17.53
C CYS A 92 -2.19 -1.87 -18.62
N LYS A 93 -1.91 -3.17 -18.51
CA LYS A 93 -2.45 -4.17 -19.45
C LYS A 93 -3.97 -4.26 -19.37
N ILE A 94 -4.54 -4.23 -18.17
CA ILE A 94 -5.99 -4.25 -17.96
C ILE A 94 -6.63 -2.97 -18.53
N GLN A 95 -6.08 -1.81 -18.20
CA GLN A 95 -6.60 -0.51 -18.68
C GLN A 95 -6.56 -0.44 -20.21
N ARG A 96 -5.42 -0.79 -20.83
CA ARG A 96 -5.29 -0.79 -22.30
C ARG A 96 -6.24 -1.77 -22.99
N LYS A 97 -6.42 -2.96 -22.42
CA LYS A 97 -7.33 -3.98 -22.97
C LYS A 97 -8.78 -3.50 -22.96
N ASN A 98 -9.20 -2.82 -21.90
CA ASN A 98 -10.59 -2.41 -21.71
C ASN A 98 -10.89 -0.96 -22.14
N LYS A 99 -9.84 -0.16 -22.41
CA LYS A 99 -9.93 1.28 -22.71
C LYS A 99 -10.65 2.07 -21.63
N ASP A 100 -10.38 1.72 -20.36
CA ASP A 100 -10.94 2.35 -19.16
C ASP A 100 -9.84 2.37 -18.09
N ASP A 101 -9.70 3.51 -17.43
CA ASP A 101 -8.71 3.71 -16.37
C ASP A 101 -9.13 3.02 -15.06
N ASN A 102 -10.42 2.73 -14.88
CA ASN A 102 -10.96 2.01 -13.73
C ASN A 102 -10.74 0.49 -13.88
N TRP A 103 -9.49 0.07 -13.72
CA TRP A 103 -9.07 -1.32 -13.90
C TRP A 103 -9.76 -2.29 -12.93
N GLN A 104 -10.14 -1.83 -11.74
CA GLN A 104 -10.79 -2.64 -10.70
C GLN A 104 -12.11 -3.25 -11.16
N ARG A 105 -12.82 -2.64 -12.11
CA ARG A 105 -14.07 -3.16 -12.69
C ARG A 105 -13.90 -4.46 -13.48
N TYR A 106 -12.67 -4.82 -13.85
CA TYR A 106 -12.37 -5.91 -14.77
C TYR A 106 -11.63 -7.08 -14.10
N ILE A 107 -11.61 -7.10 -12.77
CA ILE A 107 -10.96 -8.11 -11.94
C ILE A 107 -11.98 -9.08 -11.35
#